data_AF-A0A7C0ZTV8-F1
#
_entry.id   AF-A0A7C0ZTV8-F1
#
_cell.length_a   1.000
_cell.length_b   1.000
_cell.length_c   1.000
_cell.angle_alpha   90.00
_cell.angle_beta   90.00
_cell.angle_gamma   90.00
#
_symmetry.space_group_name_H-M   'P 1'
#
loop_
_entity.id
_entity.type
_entity.pdbx_description
1 polymer ?
#
loop_
_entity_poly.entity_id
_entity_poly.type
_entity_poly.pdbx_seq_one_letter_code
_entity_poly.pdbx_strand_id
1 'polypeptide(L)'
;MMIAIIGSGIAGLTAAISLIKRGFDVVVYTPDVFKSNSYLAQAGIALPLANGDSPLNHVLDTLKSGKGLSNIETVWNVISKATEAYDFLTSLGLEFDYISKEGGHSTARVFSIRGETGKWITTRLIEVCKEYGIDIINKSVEGLAIGGRECYG
;
A
#
# COMPACT_ATOMS: atom_id res chain seq x y z
N MET A 1 -7.35 6.74 -22.04
CA MET A 1 -8.32 7.25 -21.03
C MET A 1 -7.49 7.55 -19.81
N MET A 2 -7.49 8.81 -19.37
CA MET A 2 -6.64 9.25 -18.27
C MET A 2 -7.30 8.97 -16.92
N ILE A 3 -6.56 8.34 -16.01
CA ILE A 3 -6.98 8.09 -14.63
C ILE A 3 -6.21 9.02 -13.70
N ALA A 4 -6.93 9.85 -12.95
CA ALA A 4 -6.36 10.68 -11.91
C ALA A 4 -6.36 9.93 -10.58
N ILE A 5 -5.21 9.91 -9.90
CA ILE A 5 -5.03 9.38 -8.55
C ILE A 5 -4.73 10.54 -7.62
N ILE A 6 -5.47 10.65 -6.52
CA ILE A 6 -5.27 11.69 -5.51
C ILE A 6 -4.55 11.07 -4.31
N GLY A 7 -3.29 11.45 -4.12
CA GLY A 7 -2.43 11.01 -3.03
C GLY A 7 -1.24 10.18 -3.52
N SER A 8 -0.05 10.47 -2.96
CA SER A 8 1.21 9.78 -3.25
C SER A 8 1.64 8.81 -2.14
N GLY A 9 0.70 8.37 -1.30
CA GLY A 9 0.96 7.27 -0.35
C GLY A 9 1.15 5.93 -1.05
N ILE A 10 1.46 4.89 -0.28
CA ILE A 10 1.69 3.53 -0.83
C ILE A 10 0.52 3.05 -1.70
N ALA A 11 -0.72 3.33 -1.30
CA ALA A 11 -1.92 2.95 -2.06
C ALA A 11 -1.99 3.64 -3.43
N GLY A 12 -1.76 4.96 -3.49
CA GLY A 12 -1.83 5.72 -4.73
C GLY A 12 -0.73 5.33 -5.70
N LEU A 13 0.51 5.20 -5.22
CA LEU A 13 1.65 4.84 -6.06
C LEU A 13 1.54 3.40 -6.60
N THR A 14 1.14 2.44 -5.76
CA THR A 14 0.94 1.05 -6.21
C THR A 14 -0.22 0.93 -7.21
N ALA A 15 -1.30 1.67 -7.02
CA ALA A 15 -2.39 1.77 -7.98
C ALA A 15 -1.92 2.36 -9.31
N ALA A 16 -1.11 3.43 -9.27
CA ALA A 16 -0.59 4.08 -10.47
C ALA A 16 0.26 3.12 -11.32
N ILE A 17 1.20 2.42 -10.67
CA ILE A 17 2.06 1.43 -11.31
C ILE A 17 1.24 0.26 -11.88
N SER A 18 0.21 -0.18 -11.15
CA SER A 18 -0.66 -1.27 -11.60
C SER A 18 -1.50 -0.87 -12.82
N LEU A 19 -1.96 0.38 -12.89
CA LEU A 19 -2.79 0.89 -13.98
C LEU A 19 -1.97 1.19 -15.24
N ILE A 20 -0.80 1.82 -15.12
CA ILE A 20 0.05 2.08 -16.29
C ILE A 20 0.49 0.78 -16.96
N LYS A 21 0.80 -0.27 -16.18
CA LYS A 21 1.12 -1.62 -16.69
C LYS A 21 -0.04 -2.29 -17.42
N ARG A 22 -1.28 -1.84 -17.18
CA ARG A 22 -2.48 -2.30 -17.88
C ARG A 22 -2.83 -1.45 -19.11
N GLY A 23 -1.99 -0.46 -19.45
CA GLY A 23 -2.16 0.39 -20.63
C GLY A 23 -3.07 1.61 -20.42
N PHE A 24 -3.32 2.02 -19.17
CA PHE A 24 -4.02 3.27 -18.88
C PHE A 24 -3.05 4.43 -18.77
N ASP A 25 -3.46 5.62 -19.22
CA ASP A 25 -2.74 6.86 -18.91
C ASP A 25 -3.04 7.24 -17.46
N VAL A 26 -2.01 7.55 -16.66
CA VAL A 26 -2.18 7.81 -15.23
C VAL A 26 -1.46 9.09 -14.83
N VAL A 27 -2.12 9.90 -13.98
CA VAL A 27 -1.54 11.06 -13.32
C VAL A 27 -1.80 10.99 -11.82
N VAL A 28 -0.79 11.34 -11.00
CA VAL A 28 -0.90 11.36 -9.54
C VAL A 28 -0.85 12.81 -9.05
N TYR A 29 -1.85 13.26 -8.30
CA TYR A 29 -1.86 14.56 -7.63
C TYR A 29 -1.55 14.40 -6.14
N THR A 30 -0.66 15.22 -5.60
CA THR A 30 -0.31 15.22 -4.17
C THR A 30 0.21 16.61 -3.78
N PRO A 31 0.01 17.13 -2.56
CA PRO A 31 0.63 18.39 -2.17
C PRO A 31 2.17 18.34 -2.20
N ASP A 32 2.73 17.21 -1.77
CA ASP A 32 4.17 16.91 -1.78
C ASP A 32 4.34 15.39 -1.87
N VAL A 33 5.18 14.92 -2.79
CA VAL A 33 5.38 13.49 -3.08
C VAL A 33 6.12 12.74 -1.97
N PHE A 34 6.90 13.42 -1.14
CA PHE A 34 7.64 12.81 -0.03
C PHE A 34 6.94 12.99 1.33
N LYS A 35 5.79 13.68 1.37
CA LYS A 35 5.03 13.88 2.62
C LYS A 35 3.75 13.06 2.62
N SER A 36 3.87 11.84 3.12
CA SER A 36 2.72 10.98 3.40
C SER A 36 2.94 10.19 4.70
N ASN A 37 1.86 9.76 5.36
CA ASN A 37 1.97 8.84 6.50
C ASN A 37 2.65 7.53 6.09
N SER A 38 2.51 7.12 4.81
CA SER A 38 3.24 5.98 4.26
C SER A 38 4.76 6.21 4.30
N TYR A 39 5.25 7.40 3.97
CA TYR A 39 6.69 7.71 4.02
C TYR A 39 7.22 7.70 5.46
N LEU A 40 6.40 8.13 6.43
CA LEU A 40 6.79 8.22 7.85
C LEU A 40 6.70 6.89 8.61
N ALA A 41 6.17 5.82 8.01
CA ALA A 41 5.98 4.55 8.69
C ALA A 41 7.32 3.87 9.02
N GLN A 42 7.63 3.72 10.31
CA GLN A 42 8.89 3.11 10.77
C GLN A 42 8.82 1.58 10.91
N ALA A 43 7.65 1.05 11.30
CA ALA A 43 7.45 -0.36 11.60
C ALA A 43 7.55 -1.24 10.35
N GLY A 44 6.54 -2.02 10.02
CA GLY A 44 6.60 -2.90 8.86
C GLY A 44 5.23 -3.18 8.26
N ILE A 45 5.20 -4.15 7.33
CA ILE A 45 3.98 -4.65 6.73
C ILE A 45 3.66 -6.00 7.35
N ALA A 46 2.42 -6.17 7.82
CA ALA A 46 1.95 -7.43 8.37
C ALA A 46 1.66 -8.43 7.23
N LEU A 47 2.54 -9.42 7.05
CA LEU A 47 2.48 -10.43 6.01
C LEU A 47 2.56 -11.82 6.67
N PRO A 48 1.52 -12.67 6.60
CA PRO A 48 1.53 -13.97 7.24
C PRO A 48 2.31 -15.01 6.42
N LEU A 49 3.59 -14.71 6.19
CA LEU A 49 4.54 -15.51 5.40
C LEU A 49 5.67 -16.09 6.26
N ALA A 50 5.71 -15.74 7.54
CA ALA A 50 6.68 -16.30 8.48
C ALA A 50 6.41 -17.79 8.70
N ASN A 51 7.46 -18.55 9.06
CA ASN A 51 7.34 -19.98 9.31
C ASN A 51 6.28 -20.27 10.39
N GLY A 52 5.33 -21.15 10.06
CA GLY A 52 4.22 -21.50 10.95
C GLY A 52 3.07 -20.48 11.03
N ASP A 53 3.12 -19.39 10.26
CA ASP A 53 2.00 -18.46 10.14
C ASP A 53 1.06 -18.85 8.98
N SER A 54 -0.12 -18.23 8.92
CA SER A 54 -1.07 -18.40 7.82
C SER A 54 -1.99 -17.19 7.68
N PRO A 55 -2.59 -16.99 6.48
CA PRO A 55 -3.64 -15.98 6.30
C PRO A 55 -4.77 -16.12 7.33
N LEU A 56 -5.17 -17.36 7.66
CA LEU A 56 -6.20 -17.61 8.66
C LEU A 56 -5.81 -17.09 10.05
N ASN A 57 -4.58 -17.35 10.50
CA ASN A 57 -4.09 -16.88 11.79
C ASN A 57 -4.13 -15.34 11.86
N HIS A 58 -3.68 -14.67 10.79
CA HIS A 58 -3.70 -13.21 10.74
C HIS A 58 -5.13 -12.67 10.70
N VAL A 59 -6.05 -13.27 9.95
CA VAL A 59 -7.47 -12.91 9.94
C VAL A 59 -8.07 -13.00 11.35
N LEU A 60 -7.81 -14.09 12.08
CA LEU A 60 -8.33 -14.26 13.44
C LEU A 60 -7.80 -13.16 14.40
N ASP A 61 -6.52 -12.82 14.31
CA ASP A 61 -5.93 -11.73 15.10
C ASP A 61 -6.53 -10.37 14.75
N THR A 62 -6.76 -10.10 13.46
CA THR A 62 -7.38 -8.86 12.98
C THR A 62 -8.83 -8.75 13.46
N LEU A 63 -9.63 -9.81 13.34
CA LEU A 63 -11.03 -9.82 13.79
C LEU A 63 -11.14 -9.65 15.31
N LYS A 64 -10.25 -10.31 16.06
CA LYS A 64 -10.17 -10.16 17.53
C LYS A 64 -9.84 -8.72 17.91
N SER A 65 -8.86 -8.11 17.24
CA SER A 65 -8.46 -6.71 17.49
C SER A 65 -9.54 -5.72 17.07
N GLY A 66 -10.31 -6.04 16.02
CA GLY A 66 -11.43 -5.25 15.53
C GLY A 66 -12.70 -5.28 16.40
N LYS A 67 -12.75 -6.10 17.45
CA LYS A 67 -13.84 -6.15 18.44
C LYS A 67 -15.25 -6.27 17.82
N GLY A 68 -15.37 -7.05 16.74
CA GLY A 68 -16.64 -7.29 16.04
C GLY A 68 -17.08 -6.18 15.09
N LEU A 69 -16.28 -5.13 14.90
CA LEU A 69 -16.59 -4.03 13.96
C LEU A 69 -16.00 -4.24 12.56
N SER A 70 -15.10 -5.23 12.41
CA SER A 70 -14.47 -5.54 11.13
C SER A 70 -15.43 -6.29 10.20
N ASN A 71 -15.47 -5.90 8.92
CA ASN A 71 -16.09 -6.70 7.88
C ASN A 71 -15.20 -7.91 7.56
N ILE A 72 -15.71 -9.12 7.79
CA ILE A 72 -14.97 -10.38 7.64
C ILE A 72 -14.46 -10.58 6.21
N GLU A 73 -15.30 -10.28 5.22
CA GLU A 73 -14.95 -10.43 3.81
C GLU A 73 -13.82 -9.48 3.41
N THR A 74 -13.87 -8.22 3.86
CA THR A 74 -12.79 -7.25 3.64
C THR A 74 -11.47 -7.71 4.27
N VAL A 75 -11.52 -8.19 5.53
CA VAL A 75 -10.33 -8.68 6.24
C VAL A 75 -9.70 -9.86 5.50
N TRP A 76 -10.51 -10.83 5.07
CA TRP A 76 -10.04 -11.97 4.27
C TRP A 76 -9.44 -11.51 2.94
N ASN A 77 -10.13 -10.65 2.21
CA ASN A 77 -9.70 -10.19 0.89
C ASN A 77 -8.37 -9.41 0.93
N VAL A 78 -8.10 -8.67 2.01
CA VAL A 78 -6.83 -7.97 2.19
C VAL A 78 -5.72 -8.95 2.58
N ILE A 79 -5.95 -9.80 3.58
CA ILE A 79 -4.90 -10.64 4.16
C ILE A 79 -4.52 -11.80 3.22
N SER A 80 -5.48 -12.37 2.49
CA SER A 80 -5.22 -13.47 1.54
C SER A 80 -4.30 -13.07 0.38
N LYS A 81 -4.17 -11.77 0.08
CA LYS A 81 -3.30 -11.22 -0.98
C LYS A 81 -1.90 -10.84 -0.48
N ALA A 82 -1.54 -11.21 0.75
CA ALA A 82 -0.25 -10.83 1.31
C ALA A 82 0.95 -11.36 0.51
N THR A 83 0.86 -12.58 -0.05
CA THR A 83 1.91 -13.13 -0.94
C THR A 83 2.05 -12.27 -2.19
N GLU A 84 0.95 -11.91 -2.85
CA GLU A 84 0.97 -11.03 -4.03
C GLU A 84 1.61 -9.66 -3.71
N ALA A 85 1.31 -9.10 -2.53
CA ALA A 85 1.89 -7.84 -2.09
C ALA A 85 3.40 -7.97 -1.81
N TYR A 86 3.83 -9.07 -1.18
CA TYR A 86 5.25 -9.35 -0.94
C TYR A 86 6.01 -9.51 -2.25
N ASP A 87 5.50 -10.34 -3.16
CA ASP A 87 6.11 -10.61 -4.46
C ASP A 87 6.17 -9.33 -5.30
N PHE A 88 5.11 -8.51 -5.27
CA PHE A 88 5.12 -7.21 -5.94
C PHE A 88 6.24 -6.32 -5.40
N LEU A 89 6.34 -6.13 -4.09
CA LEU A 89 7.36 -5.23 -3.50
C LEU A 89 8.79 -5.75 -3.75
N THR A 90 9.02 -7.05 -3.57
CA THR A 90 10.33 -7.67 -3.82
C THR A 90 10.71 -7.64 -5.30
N SER A 91 9.74 -7.76 -6.22
CA SER A 91 10.01 -7.59 -7.66
C SER A 91 10.49 -6.20 -8.06
N LEU A 92 10.26 -5.18 -7.20
CA LEU A 92 10.79 -3.83 -7.38
C LEU A 92 12.19 -3.66 -6.77
N GLY A 93 12.80 -4.72 -6.24
CA GLY A 93 14.13 -4.71 -5.60
C GLY A 93 14.11 -4.32 -4.12
N LEU A 94 12.95 -4.33 -3.46
CA LEU A 94 12.87 -4.12 -2.01
C LEU A 94 13.19 -5.42 -1.26
N GLU A 95 14.03 -5.33 -0.24
CA GLU A 95 14.43 -6.47 0.59
C GLU A 95 14.03 -6.21 2.04
N PHE A 96 13.24 -7.12 2.61
CA PHE A 96 12.89 -7.10 4.03
C PHE A 96 14.00 -7.77 4.84
N ASP A 97 14.49 -7.10 5.88
CA ASP A 97 15.67 -7.51 6.65
C ASP A 97 15.35 -7.97 8.08
N TYR A 98 14.14 -7.73 8.55
CA TYR A 98 13.72 -8.09 9.90
C TYR A 98 12.23 -8.41 9.97
N ILE A 99 11.88 -9.35 10.86
CA ILE A 99 10.50 -9.75 11.13
C ILE A 99 10.25 -9.59 12.63
N SER A 100 9.27 -8.78 13.00
CA SER A 100 8.85 -8.56 14.38
C SER A 100 7.46 -9.13 14.68
N LYS A 101 7.19 -9.28 15.98
CA LYS A 101 5.84 -9.52 16.51
C LYS A 101 5.33 -8.21 17.11
N GLU A 102 4.31 -7.65 16.49
CA GLU A 102 3.63 -6.45 16.98
C GLU A 102 2.40 -6.78 17.83
N GLY A 103 1.92 -5.78 18.57
CA GLY A 103 0.73 -5.90 19.41
C GLY A 103 -0.49 -6.39 18.63
N GLY A 104 -1.28 -7.28 19.25
CA GLY A 104 -2.48 -7.87 18.64
C GLY A 104 -2.21 -9.09 17.76
N HIS A 105 -0.96 -9.37 17.38
CA HIS A 105 -0.60 -10.57 16.63
C HIS A 105 -0.28 -11.76 17.55
N SER A 106 -0.72 -12.95 17.14
CA SER A 106 -0.39 -14.23 17.77
C SER A 106 1.03 -14.70 17.44
N THR A 107 1.55 -14.35 16.26
CA THR A 107 2.90 -14.68 15.79
C THR A 107 3.65 -13.47 15.22
N ALA A 108 4.97 -13.61 15.01
CA ALA A 108 5.78 -12.61 14.33
C ALA A 108 5.46 -12.61 12.83
N ARG A 109 5.05 -11.46 12.30
CA ARG A 109 4.63 -11.32 10.89
C ARG A 109 4.80 -9.93 10.31
N VAL A 110 5.45 -9.02 11.03
CA VAL A 110 5.63 -7.65 10.58
C VAL A 110 7.01 -7.55 9.95
N PHE A 111 7.03 -7.50 8.62
CA PHE A 111 8.25 -7.45 7.81
C PHE A 111 8.68 -6.00 7.66
N SER A 112 9.93 -5.70 8.04
CA SER A 112 10.48 -4.34 8.00
C SER A 112 11.72 -4.22 7.12
N ILE A 113 12.05 -2.98 6.75
CA ILE A 113 13.25 -2.60 6.03
C ILE A 113 13.96 -1.52 6.86
N ARG A 114 15.08 -1.88 7.50
CA ARG A 114 16.00 -0.96 8.20
C ARG A 114 15.35 -0.06 9.25
N GLY A 115 14.21 -0.44 9.83
CA GLY A 115 13.43 0.39 10.77
C GLY A 115 12.85 1.68 10.16
N GLU A 116 12.86 1.81 8.84
CA GLU A 116 12.31 2.94 8.08
C GLU A 116 11.47 2.44 6.89
N THR A 117 10.69 1.37 7.09
CA THR A 117 10.03 0.61 6.00
C THR A 117 9.24 1.48 5.04
N GLY A 118 8.47 2.42 5.58
CA GLY A 118 7.66 3.35 4.82
C GLY A 118 8.47 4.19 3.84
N LYS A 119 9.59 4.76 4.29
CA LYS A 119 10.51 5.57 3.49
C LYS A 119 11.13 4.76 2.36
N TRP A 120 11.62 3.55 2.63
CA TRP A 120 12.20 2.68 1.60
C TRP A 120 11.18 2.30 0.53
N ILE A 121 10.00 1.85 0.95
CA ILE A 121 8.94 1.42 0.01
C ILE A 121 8.44 2.59 -0.83
N THR A 122 8.06 3.70 -0.19
CA THR A 122 7.51 4.85 -0.92
C THR A 122 8.53 5.49 -1.85
N THR A 123 9.80 5.62 -1.44
CA THR A 123 10.86 6.13 -2.31
C THR A 123 11.01 5.26 -3.56
N ARG A 124 11.07 3.93 -3.38
CA ARG A 124 11.16 3.03 -4.53
C ARG A 124 9.95 3.12 -5.43
N LEU A 125 8.74 3.20 -4.87
CA LEU A 125 7.52 3.35 -5.67
C LEU A 125 7.50 4.66 -6.47
N ILE A 126 7.99 5.77 -5.90
CA ILE A 126 8.11 7.06 -6.60
C ILE A 126 9.09 6.94 -7.78
N GLU A 127 10.23 6.28 -7.59
CA GLU A 127 11.20 6.02 -8.66
C GLU A 127 10.57 5.18 -9.78
N VAL A 128 9.89 4.09 -9.43
CA VAL A 128 9.22 3.21 -10.38
C VAL A 128 8.13 3.96 -11.15
N CYS A 129 7.34 4.83 -10.51
CA CYS A 129 6.40 5.70 -11.22
C CYS A 129 7.10 6.55 -12.29
N LYS A 130 8.27 7.14 -11.98
CA LYS A 130 9.05 7.92 -12.95
C LYS A 130 9.62 7.05 -14.08
N GLU A 131 10.09 5.83 -13.76
CA GLU A 131 10.57 4.86 -14.76
C GLU A 131 9.47 4.49 -15.78
N TYR A 132 8.21 4.40 -15.33
CA TYR A 132 7.05 4.17 -16.20
C TYR A 132 6.49 5.45 -16.85
N GLY A 133 7.09 6.61 -16.62
CA GLY A 133 6.62 7.89 -17.18
C GLY A 133 5.30 8.39 -16.58
N ILE A 134 4.97 7.99 -15.35
CA ILE A 134 3.78 8.49 -14.63
C ILE A 134 4.09 9.89 -14.08
N ASP A 135 3.27 10.88 -14.46
CA ASP A 135 3.37 12.23 -13.93
C ASP A 135 2.88 12.29 -12.48
N ILE A 136 3.75 12.74 -11.57
CA ILE A 136 3.40 13.07 -10.19
C ILE A 136 3.42 14.59 -10.04
N ILE A 137 2.23 15.18 -9.91
CA ILE A 137 2.01 16.61 -9.84
C ILE A 137 1.89 17.04 -8.38
N ASN A 138 2.85 17.88 -7.95
CA ASN A 138 2.85 18.47 -6.60
C ASN A 138 1.84 19.63 -6.48
N LYS A 139 0.55 19.28 -6.46
CA LYS A 139 -0.58 20.20 -6.25
C LYS A 139 -1.64 19.55 -5.37
N SER A 140 -2.22 20.34 -4.46
CA SER A 140 -3.40 19.96 -3.70
C SER A 140 -4.63 19.86 -4.60
N VAL A 141 -5.52 18.92 -4.28
CA VAL A 141 -6.84 18.82 -4.88
C VAL A 141 -7.84 19.38 -3.88
N GLU A 142 -8.57 20.42 -4.30
CA GLU A 142 -9.47 21.19 -3.44
C GLU A 142 -10.93 20.71 -3.51
N GLY A 143 -11.28 19.91 -4.51
CA GLY A 143 -12.64 19.42 -4.71
C GLY A 143 -12.73 18.40 -5.85
N LEU A 144 -13.90 17.79 -5.97
CA LEU A 144 -14.24 16.85 -7.04
C LEU A 144 -15.36 17.44 -7.90
N ALA A 145 -15.24 17.31 -9.21
CA ALA A 145 -16.26 17.64 -10.18
C ALA A 145 -17.24 16.48 -10.32
N ILE A 146 -18.41 16.61 -9.69
CA ILE A 146 -19.44 15.56 -9.63
C ILE A 146 -20.71 16.04 -10.32
N GLY A 147 -21.28 15.19 -11.17
CA GLY A 147 -22.58 15.40 -11.80
C GLY A 147 -23.46 14.16 -11.64
N GLY A 148 -24.58 14.30 -10.95
CA GLY A 148 -25.45 13.17 -10.63
C GLY A 148 -24.74 12.16 -9.72
N ARG A 149 -24.50 10.94 -10.22
CA ARG A 149 -23.77 9.86 -9.52
C ARG A 149 -22.38 9.60 -10.08
N GLU A 150 -21.88 10.47 -10.96
CA GLU A 150 -20.63 10.29 -11.68
C GLU A 150 -19.61 11.37 -11.27
N CYS A 151 -18.35 10.97 -11.17
CA CYS A 151 -17.21 11.84 -10.93
C CYS A 151 -16.44 12.03 -12.25
N TYR A 152 -16.21 13.28 -12.65
CA TYR A 152 -15.58 13.65 -13.92
C TYR A 152 -14.18 14.22 -13.77
N GLY A 153 -13.77 14.57 -12.54
CA GLY A 153 -12.47 15.17 -12.23
C GLY A 153 -12.32 15.61 -10.79
#